data_AF-A0A959RUA4-F1
#
_entry.id   AF-A0A959RUA4-F1
#
_cell.length_a   1.000
_cell.length_b   1.000
_cell.length_c   1.000
_cell.angle_alpha   90.00
_cell.angle_beta   90.00
_cell.angle_gamma   90.00
#
_symmetry.space_group_name_H-M   'P 1'
#
loop_
_entity.id
_entity.type
_entity.pdbx_description
1 polymer ?
#
loop_
_entity_poly.entity_id
_entity_poly.type
_entity_poly.pdbx_seq_one_letter_code
_entity_poly.pdbx_strand_id
1 'polypeptide(L)'
;MLIAASPDFGMVYDFEDDTVERESNVGLFNSPAGVGFATDLGFYAELNKAWSIAFALTDLGSINWNEGTAEYSSNGSLILDDVTDETLVDSLVDVITGEGKYTDAFSTPLSTAMKIGVGFKVEKYFKGNFPGEMLIELNYHQGFNNMPANSTIPRFSLGAEWMPSNWFRLRSGISVGGYDDFNWAFGLGFDAGIVDFDLATAYTNSYFNGNSAKRIGLAISSRWTF
;
A
#
# COMPACT_ATOMS: atom_id res chain seq x y z
N MET A 1 -20.33 -8.95 1.39
CA MET A 1 -19.38 -8.03 0.73
C MET A 1 -20.14 -6.76 0.36
N LEU A 2 -19.63 -5.60 0.76
CA LEU A 2 -20.22 -4.31 0.43
C LEU A 2 -19.52 -3.73 -0.80
N ILE A 3 -20.29 -3.13 -1.69
CA ILE A 3 -19.82 -2.49 -2.92
C ILE A 3 -20.42 -1.08 -3.00
N ALA A 4 -19.64 -0.14 -3.51
CA ALA A 4 -20.09 1.19 -3.90
C ALA A 4 -19.55 1.49 -5.30
N ALA A 5 -20.37 2.10 -6.16
CA ALA A 5 -20.00 2.37 -7.55
C ALA A 5 -20.36 3.81 -7.93
N SER A 6 -19.53 4.41 -8.79
CA SER A 6 -19.84 5.71 -9.37
C SER A 6 -21.13 5.59 -10.18
N PRO A 7 -22.07 6.56 -10.05
CA PRO A 7 -23.26 6.58 -10.89
C PRO A 7 -22.92 6.69 -12.38
N ASP A 8 -21.77 7.30 -12.72
CA ASP A 8 -21.35 7.52 -14.10
C ASP A 8 -20.97 6.23 -14.83
N PHE A 9 -20.71 5.14 -14.11
CA PHE A 9 -20.42 3.86 -14.74
C PHE A 9 -21.66 3.17 -15.30
N GLY A 10 -22.87 3.58 -14.90
CA GLY A 10 -24.11 2.94 -15.36
C GLY A 10 -24.21 1.47 -14.96
N MET A 11 -23.65 1.11 -13.79
CA MET A 11 -23.67 -0.27 -13.29
C MET A 11 -25.11 -0.76 -13.12
N VAL A 12 -25.43 -1.91 -13.70
CA VAL A 12 -26.67 -2.67 -13.44
C VAL A 12 -26.27 -3.90 -12.64
N TYR A 13 -26.89 -4.10 -11.48
CA TYR A 13 -26.61 -5.26 -10.65
C TYR A 13 -27.42 -6.46 -11.15
N ASP A 14 -26.85 -7.65 -11.00
CA ASP A 14 -27.45 -8.94 -11.37
C ASP A 14 -28.74 -9.29 -10.63
N PHE A 15 -28.96 -8.72 -9.44
CA PHE A 15 -30.20 -8.89 -8.67
C PHE A 15 -31.32 -7.92 -9.10
N GLU A 16 -31.03 -7.01 -10.03
CA GLU A 16 -32.04 -6.13 -10.60
C GLU A 16 -32.77 -6.79 -11.77
N ASP A 17 -33.94 -6.27 -12.10
CA ASP A 17 -34.72 -6.76 -13.24
C ASP A 17 -33.95 -6.54 -14.55
N ASP A 18 -33.96 -7.52 -15.45
CA ASP A 18 -33.30 -7.48 -16.78
C ASP A 18 -33.76 -6.28 -17.65
N THR A 19 -34.86 -5.63 -17.29
CA THR A 19 -35.36 -4.42 -17.94
C THR A 19 -34.70 -3.12 -17.47
N VAL A 20 -33.90 -3.15 -16.40
CA VAL A 20 -33.18 -1.98 -15.89
C VAL A 20 -31.99 -1.68 -16.79
N GLU A 21 -32.07 -0.57 -17.52
CA GLU A 21 -30.95 -0.03 -18.28
C GLU A 21 -30.45 1.28 -17.64
N ARG A 22 -29.13 1.42 -17.51
CA ARG A 22 -28.48 2.67 -17.06
C ARG A 22 -27.47 3.13 -18.10
N GLU A 23 -27.52 4.41 -18.42
CA GLU A 23 -26.53 5.02 -19.31
C GLU A 23 -25.20 5.21 -18.57
N SER A 24 -24.11 4.89 -19.27
CA SER A 24 -22.75 5.15 -18.80
C SER A 24 -22.30 6.51 -19.32
N ASN A 25 -21.84 7.39 -18.43
CA ASN A 25 -21.36 8.73 -18.76
C ASN A 25 -19.93 8.93 -18.22
N VAL A 26 -19.03 8.02 -18.61
CA VAL A 26 -17.63 8.07 -18.18
C VAL A 26 -16.93 9.28 -18.79
N GLY A 27 -16.52 10.20 -17.94
CA GLY A 27 -15.77 11.39 -18.30
C GLY A 27 -14.31 11.34 -17.87
N LEU A 28 -13.60 12.45 -18.11
CA LEU A 28 -12.26 12.66 -17.54
C LEU A 28 -12.28 12.73 -16.00
N PHE A 29 -13.42 13.14 -15.42
CA PHE A 29 -13.64 13.24 -13.99
C PHE A 29 -15.02 12.65 -13.65
N ASN A 30 -15.05 11.38 -13.24
CA ASN A 30 -16.27 10.72 -12.82
C ASN A 30 -16.67 11.17 -11.41
N SER A 31 -17.97 11.20 -11.17
CA SER A 31 -18.60 11.41 -9.86
C SER A 31 -18.13 10.33 -8.89
N PRO A 32 -17.67 10.68 -7.68
CA PRO A 32 -17.18 9.68 -6.73
C PRO A 32 -18.33 8.85 -6.15
N ALA A 33 -18.08 7.57 -5.85
CA ALA A 33 -19.06 6.69 -5.19
C ALA A 33 -19.26 7.01 -3.68
N GLY A 34 -18.41 7.88 -3.14
CA GLY A 34 -18.36 8.24 -1.74
C GLY A 34 -17.36 9.36 -1.48
N VAL A 35 -17.45 9.98 -0.31
CA VAL A 35 -16.58 11.08 0.12
C VAL A 35 -16.00 10.75 1.49
N GLY A 36 -14.71 11.00 1.67
CA GLY A 36 -14.00 10.76 2.93
C GLY A 36 -13.19 11.95 3.39
N PHE A 37 -12.83 11.92 4.67
CA PHE A 37 -11.92 12.87 5.29
C PHE A 37 -10.91 12.12 6.14
N ALA A 38 -9.67 12.57 6.13
CA ALA A 38 -8.57 12.03 6.91
C ALA A 38 -7.69 13.16 7.44
N THR A 39 -7.02 12.89 8.56
CA THR A 39 -5.95 13.74 9.05
C THR A 39 -4.71 12.91 9.37
N ASP A 40 -3.56 13.53 9.17
CA ASP A 40 -2.26 13.00 9.58
C ASP A 40 -1.67 13.89 10.67
N LEU A 41 -0.98 13.28 11.62
CA LEU A 41 -0.28 13.97 12.70
C LEU A 41 1.15 13.45 12.77
N GLY A 42 2.13 14.36 12.70
CA GLY A 42 3.54 14.00 12.69
C GLY A 42 4.36 14.90 13.62
N PHE A 43 5.39 14.31 14.21
CA PHE A 43 6.40 14.99 15.00
C PHE A 43 7.80 14.55 14.55
N TYR A 44 8.72 15.51 14.47
CA TYR A 44 10.12 15.28 14.16
C TYR A 44 10.98 16.10 15.13
N ALA A 45 12.05 15.48 15.62
CA ALA A 45 13.05 16.17 16.42
C ALA A 45 14.46 15.72 16.10
N GLU A 46 15.35 16.69 15.92
CA GLU A 46 16.79 16.47 15.99
C GLU A 46 17.22 16.53 17.46
N LEU A 47 17.62 15.39 18.02
CA LEU A 47 18.12 15.33 19.40
C LEU A 47 19.51 15.96 19.52
N ASN A 48 20.31 15.81 18.46
CA ASN A 48 21.60 16.47 18.26
C ASN A 48 21.98 16.36 16.77
N LYS A 49 23.20 16.78 16.42
CA LYS A 49 23.69 16.73 15.03
C LYS A 49 23.70 15.31 14.42
N ALA A 50 23.84 14.27 15.24
CA ALA A 50 23.93 12.88 14.78
C ALA A 50 22.60 12.13 14.86
N TRP A 51 21.71 12.47 15.81
CA TRP A 51 20.51 11.69 16.09
C TRP A 51 19.24 12.49 15.84
N SER A 52 18.28 11.85 15.18
CA SER A 52 16.92 12.36 15.00
C SER A 52 15.89 11.28 15.28
N ILE A 53 14.70 11.69 15.70
CA ILE A 53 13.55 10.83 15.91
C ILE A 53 12.34 11.40 15.19
N ALA A 54 11.47 10.51 14.72
CA ALA A 54 10.22 10.84 14.06
C ALA A 54 9.10 9.96 14.60
N PHE A 55 7.91 10.52 14.68
CA PHE A 55 6.67 9.83 15.00
C PHE A 55 5.58 10.35 14.06
N ALA A 56 4.73 9.46 13.56
CA ALA A 56 3.53 9.86 12.83
C ALA A 56 2.36 8.90 13.09
N LEU A 57 1.16 9.47 13.12
CA LEU A 57 -0.11 8.77 12.94
C LEU A 57 -0.69 9.24 11.61
N THR A 58 -0.94 8.32 10.70
CA THR A 58 -1.48 8.64 9.38
C THR A 58 -2.87 8.04 9.19
N ASP A 59 -3.62 8.62 8.27
CA ASP A 59 -4.88 8.11 7.76
C ASP A 59 -5.94 7.95 8.86
N LEU A 60 -5.99 8.90 9.80
CA LEU A 60 -7.04 8.97 10.83
C LEU A 60 -8.32 9.51 10.19
N GLY A 61 -9.19 8.60 9.76
CA GLY A 61 -10.42 8.98 9.09
C GLY A 61 -11.16 7.81 8.48
N SER A 62 -12.15 8.16 7.66
CA SER A 62 -13.03 7.20 7.00
C SER A 62 -13.57 7.76 5.69
N ILE A 63 -14.05 6.86 4.84
CA ILE A 63 -14.80 7.18 3.63
C ILE A 63 -16.24 6.77 3.87
N ASN A 64 -17.19 7.66 3.55
CA ASN A 64 -18.61 7.35 3.52
C ASN A 64 -19.02 7.11 2.07
N TRP A 65 -19.64 5.96 1.83
CA TRP A 65 -20.11 5.50 0.53
C TRP A 65 -21.62 5.59 0.50
N ASN A 66 -22.15 6.33 -0.47
CA ASN A 66 -23.56 6.68 -0.54
C ASN A 66 -24.15 6.58 -1.96
N GLU A 67 -23.34 6.23 -2.95
CA GLU A 67 -23.78 6.04 -4.34
C GLU A 67 -23.53 4.60 -4.78
N GLY A 68 -24.50 4.02 -5.50
CA GLY A 68 -24.41 2.65 -6.02
C GLY A 68 -24.06 1.62 -4.94
N THR A 69 -24.71 1.69 -3.78
CA THR A 69 -24.40 0.82 -2.64
C THR A 69 -25.17 -0.49 -2.72
N ALA A 70 -24.44 -1.60 -2.75
CA ALA A 70 -25.01 -2.95 -2.76
C ALA A 70 -24.27 -3.87 -1.78
N GLU A 71 -24.99 -4.88 -1.29
CA GLU A 71 -24.46 -5.96 -0.47
C GLU A 71 -24.65 -7.30 -1.20
N TYR A 72 -23.56 -8.03 -1.36
CA TYR A 72 -23.56 -9.42 -1.81
C TYR A 72 -23.26 -10.34 -0.64
N SER A 73 -24.11 -11.32 -0.38
CA SER A 73 -23.90 -12.30 0.68
C SER A 73 -24.07 -13.71 0.15
N SER A 74 -23.22 -14.61 0.60
CA SER A 74 -23.35 -16.04 0.33
C SER A 74 -23.41 -16.76 1.66
N ASN A 75 -24.43 -17.59 1.84
CA ASN A 75 -24.56 -18.50 2.97
C ASN A 75 -24.95 -19.88 2.43
N GLY A 76 -24.04 -20.84 2.55
CA GLY A 76 -24.27 -22.21 2.14
C GLY A 76 -23.32 -23.17 2.86
N SER A 77 -23.76 -24.40 3.06
CA SER A 77 -22.93 -25.51 3.53
C SER A 77 -23.00 -26.60 2.49
N LEU A 78 -21.87 -26.91 1.87
CA LEU A 78 -21.75 -27.93 0.83
C LEU A 78 -20.83 -29.04 1.33
N ILE A 79 -21.25 -30.28 1.14
CA ILE A 79 -20.40 -31.46 1.34
C ILE A 79 -20.01 -31.94 -0.06
N LEU A 80 -18.70 -31.90 -0.35
CA LEU A 80 -18.17 -32.29 -1.65
C LEU A 80 -17.81 -33.77 -1.63
N ASP A 81 -18.74 -34.59 -2.11
CA ASP A 81 -18.60 -36.04 -2.17
C ASP A 81 -18.14 -36.54 -3.55
N ASP A 82 -18.52 -35.82 -4.62
CA ASP A 82 -18.10 -36.07 -6.01
C ASP A 82 -18.07 -34.75 -6.79
N VAL A 83 -16.95 -34.46 -7.47
CA VAL A 83 -16.75 -33.23 -8.26
C VAL A 83 -17.21 -33.35 -9.72
N THR A 84 -17.70 -34.53 -10.12
CA THR A 84 -18.22 -34.79 -11.47
C THR A 84 -19.76 -34.75 -11.55
N ASP A 85 -20.43 -34.57 -10.41
CA ASP A 85 -21.88 -34.42 -10.34
C ASP A 85 -22.28 -32.97 -10.68
N GLU A 86 -22.95 -32.80 -11.82
CA GLU A 86 -23.41 -31.50 -12.33
C GLU A 86 -24.33 -30.78 -11.32
N THR A 87 -25.11 -31.51 -10.52
CA THR A 87 -26.02 -30.89 -9.53
C THR A 87 -25.29 -30.30 -8.34
N LEU A 88 -24.18 -30.92 -7.94
CA LEU A 88 -23.25 -30.43 -6.91
C LEU A 88 -22.46 -29.23 -7.42
N VAL A 89 -22.05 -29.24 -8.70
CA VAL A 89 -21.38 -28.11 -9.36
C VAL A 89 -22.32 -26.91 -9.48
N ASP A 90 -23.57 -27.10 -9.86
CA ASP A 90 -24.56 -26.01 -9.93
C ASP A 90 -24.86 -25.44 -8.53
N SER A 91 -25.04 -26.31 -7.53
CA SER A 91 -25.23 -25.87 -6.14
C SER A 91 -24.02 -25.12 -5.58
N LEU A 92 -22.81 -25.52 -5.99
CA LEU A 92 -21.57 -24.79 -5.70
C LEU A 92 -21.57 -23.42 -6.36
N VAL A 93 -21.96 -23.33 -7.63
CA VAL A 93 -22.01 -22.07 -8.38
C VAL A 93 -23.03 -21.12 -7.74
N ASP A 94 -24.21 -21.58 -7.36
CA ASP A 94 -25.22 -20.75 -6.71
C ASP A 94 -24.74 -20.22 -5.36
N VAL A 95 -24.14 -21.10 -4.54
CA VAL A 95 -23.53 -20.67 -3.27
C VAL A 95 -22.38 -19.68 -3.53
N ILE A 96 -21.54 -19.89 -4.53
CA ILE A 96 -20.41 -18.98 -4.83
C ILE A 96 -20.89 -17.62 -5.37
N THR A 97 -21.94 -17.62 -6.19
CA THR A 97 -22.51 -16.41 -6.81
C THR A 97 -23.14 -15.52 -5.73
N GLY A 98 -23.84 -16.14 -4.78
CA GLY A 98 -24.48 -15.45 -3.66
C GLY A 98 -25.70 -14.62 -4.07
N GLU A 99 -26.32 -13.99 -3.09
CA GLU A 99 -27.48 -13.11 -3.27
C GLU A 99 -27.05 -11.65 -3.08
N GLY A 100 -27.38 -10.81 -4.07
CA GLY A 100 -27.18 -9.37 -4.03
C GLY A 100 -28.45 -8.62 -3.65
N LYS A 101 -28.29 -7.48 -2.97
CA LYS A 101 -29.36 -6.53 -2.68
C LYS A 101 -28.82 -5.12 -2.53
N TYR A 102 -29.69 -4.13 -2.69
CA TYR A 102 -29.39 -2.77 -2.27
C TYR A 102 -29.12 -2.70 -0.77
N THR A 103 -28.22 -1.81 -0.39
CA THR A 103 -27.90 -1.54 1.01
C THR A 103 -27.81 -0.05 1.26
N ASP A 104 -28.02 0.36 2.51
CA ASP A 104 -27.88 1.74 2.94
C ASP A 104 -26.43 2.23 2.78
N ALA A 105 -26.26 3.55 2.86
CA ALA A 105 -24.93 4.15 2.90
C ALA A 105 -24.08 3.55 4.03
N PHE A 106 -22.82 3.25 3.75
CA PHE A 106 -21.90 2.64 4.71
C PHE A 106 -20.57 3.38 4.79
N SER A 107 -19.79 3.10 5.83
CA SER A 107 -18.52 3.77 6.07
C SER A 107 -17.38 2.76 6.22
N THR A 108 -16.25 3.04 5.59
CA THR A 108 -15.03 2.23 5.73
C THR A 108 -13.93 3.08 6.37
N PRO A 109 -13.21 2.58 7.38
CA PRO A 109 -12.06 3.29 7.91
C PRO A 109 -10.96 3.36 6.86
N LEU A 110 -10.12 4.40 6.91
CA LEU A 110 -8.90 4.47 6.12
C LEU A 110 -7.81 3.58 6.71
N SER A 111 -6.69 3.42 6.00
CA SER A 111 -5.55 2.59 6.39
C SER A 111 -4.73 3.18 7.56
N THR A 112 -5.38 3.48 8.68
CA THR A 112 -4.77 4.14 9.84
C THR A 112 -3.55 3.38 10.33
N ALA A 113 -2.44 4.09 10.49
CA ALA A 113 -1.18 3.50 10.91
C ALA A 113 -0.33 4.44 11.77
N MET A 114 0.52 3.84 12.58
CA MET A 114 1.56 4.51 13.37
C MET A 114 2.93 4.21 12.80
N LYS A 115 3.78 5.23 12.73
CA LYS A 115 5.16 5.16 12.24
C LYS A 115 6.08 5.79 13.27
N ILE A 116 7.18 5.10 13.60
CA ILE A 116 8.25 5.60 14.46
C ILE A 116 9.55 5.42 13.72
N GLY A 117 10.39 6.45 13.68
CA GLY A 117 11.67 6.43 13.00
C GLY A 117 12.78 6.97 13.89
N VAL A 118 13.97 6.40 13.75
CA VAL A 118 15.21 6.90 14.35
C VAL A 118 16.23 7.01 13.24
N GLY A 119 16.76 8.22 13.05
CA GLY A 119 17.81 8.51 12.07
C GLY A 119 19.15 8.78 12.76
N PHE A 120 20.21 8.20 12.22
CA PHE A 120 21.59 8.33 12.69
C PHE A 120 22.52 8.78 11.56
N LYS A 121 23.03 10.01 11.65
CA LYS A 121 24.01 10.62 10.74
C LYS A 121 25.43 10.25 11.22
N VAL A 122 26.02 9.24 10.57
CA VAL A 122 27.30 8.64 10.94
C VAL A 122 28.44 9.65 10.90
N GLU A 123 28.49 10.48 9.85
CA GLU A 123 29.55 11.46 9.65
C GLU A 123 29.56 12.54 10.75
N LYS A 124 28.38 12.91 11.29
CA LYS A 124 28.32 13.86 12.41
C LYS A 124 28.81 13.22 13.71
N TYR A 125 28.56 11.93 13.93
CA TYR A 125 29.06 11.21 15.10
C TYR A 125 30.60 11.11 15.11
N PHE A 126 31.19 10.80 13.95
CA PHE A 126 32.64 10.75 13.78
C PHE A 126 33.29 12.11 13.48
N LYS A 127 32.59 13.23 13.72
CA LYS A 127 33.08 14.61 13.54
C LYS A 127 33.68 14.87 12.14
N GLY A 128 33.11 14.26 11.11
CA GLY A 128 33.57 14.38 9.72
C GLY A 128 34.72 13.46 9.33
N ASN A 129 35.21 12.59 10.23
CA ASN A 129 36.23 11.59 9.91
C ASN A 129 35.63 10.31 9.27
N PHE A 130 34.61 10.49 8.44
CA PHE A 130 33.91 9.43 7.71
C PHE A 130 33.88 9.83 6.22
N PRO A 131 34.12 8.90 5.28
CA PRO A 131 34.13 9.23 3.86
C PRO A 131 32.71 9.57 3.37
N GLY A 132 32.41 10.86 3.25
CA GLY A 132 31.12 11.36 2.77
C GLY A 132 30.06 11.43 3.88
N GLU A 133 28.78 11.42 3.47
CA GLU A 133 27.63 11.51 4.37
C GLU A 133 26.91 10.16 4.43
N MET A 134 26.57 9.69 5.63
CA MET A 134 25.84 8.42 5.77
C MET A 134 24.73 8.53 6.79
N LEU A 135 23.51 8.24 6.36
CA LEU A 135 22.33 8.15 7.19
C LEU A 135 21.94 6.68 7.36
N ILE A 136 21.79 6.25 8.61
CA ILE A 136 21.20 4.96 8.97
C ILE A 136 19.84 5.24 9.61
N GLU A 137 18.81 4.52 9.19
CA GLU A 137 17.46 4.68 9.70
C GLU A 137 16.90 3.36 10.21
N LEU A 138 16.34 3.38 11.41
CA LEU A 138 15.55 2.29 11.95
C LEU A 138 14.10 2.75 12.09
N ASN A 139 13.18 2.02 11.49
CA ASN A 139 11.76 2.37 11.52
C ASN A 139 10.90 1.22 12.03
N TYR A 140 9.82 1.59 12.70
CA TYR A 140 8.73 0.73 13.12
C TYR A 140 7.43 1.25 12.52
N HIS A 141 6.64 0.35 11.93
CA HIS A 141 5.36 0.65 11.32
C HIS A 141 4.31 -0.33 11.84
N GLN A 142 3.18 0.19 12.31
CA GLN A 142 2.06 -0.58 12.86
C GLN A 142 0.76 -0.07 12.28
N GLY A 143 0.10 -0.88 11.45
CA GLY A 143 -1.27 -0.62 11.04
C GLY A 143 -2.26 -0.95 12.15
N PHE A 144 -3.37 -0.23 12.22
CA PHE A 144 -4.46 -0.50 13.17
C PHE A 144 -5.63 -1.26 12.55
N ASN A 145 -5.57 -1.55 11.26
CA ASN A 145 -6.57 -2.35 10.56
C ASN A 145 -5.94 -3.10 9.36
N ASN A 146 -6.77 -3.89 8.69
CA ASN A 146 -6.42 -4.65 7.49
C ASN A 146 -7.05 -4.05 6.23
N MET A 147 -7.14 -2.71 6.17
CA MET A 147 -7.51 -2.00 4.95
C MET A 147 -6.41 -2.15 3.88
N PRO A 148 -6.68 -1.88 2.59
CA PRO A 148 -5.71 -2.08 1.52
C PRO A 148 -4.36 -1.42 1.82
N ALA A 149 -3.29 -2.16 1.55
CA ALA A 149 -1.89 -1.80 1.84
C ALA A 149 -1.56 -1.53 3.32
N ASN A 150 -2.45 -1.88 4.26
CA ASN A 150 -2.20 -1.84 5.71
C ASN A 150 -2.07 -3.24 6.31
N SER A 151 -1.49 -3.34 7.50
CA SER A 151 -1.40 -4.61 8.23
C SER A 151 -1.35 -4.38 9.74
N THR A 152 -2.09 -5.20 10.49
CA THR A 152 -1.96 -5.26 11.95
C THR A 152 -0.70 -5.98 12.42
N ILE A 153 0.06 -6.63 11.52
CA ILE A 153 1.37 -7.20 11.84
C ILE A 153 2.41 -6.07 11.78
N PRO A 154 3.19 -5.84 12.85
CA PRO A 154 4.20 -4.79 12.85
C PRO A 154 5.28 -5.06 11.80
N ARG A 155 5.80 -3.98 11.21
CA ARG A 155 6.95 -4.01 10.31
C ARG A 155 8.11 -3.22 10.90
N PHE A 156 9.28 -3.84 10.94
CA PHE A 156 10.54 -3.19 11.27
C PHE A 156 11.36 -3.02 9.99
N SER A 157 12.04 -1.88 9.84
CA SER A 157 12.98 -1.69 8.74
C SER A 157 14.28 -1.05 9.22
N LEU A 158 15.38 -1.44 8.56
CA LEU A 158 16.70 -0.86 8.72
C LEU A 158 17.19 -0.45 7.33
N GLY A 159 17.42 0.84 7.14
CA GLY A 159 17.92 1.43 5.91
C GLY A 159 19.26 2.10 6.14
N ALA A 160 20.08 2.13 5.09
CA ALA A 160 21.28 2.94 5.03
C ALA A 160 21.35 3.66 3.69
N GLU A 161 21.65 4.95 3.75
CA GLU A 161 21.95 5.79 2.62
C GLU A 161 23.36 6.35 2.80
N TRP A 162 24.23 6.16 1.80
CA TRP A 162 25.60 6.62 1.80
C TRP A 162 25.91 7.44 0.55
N MET A 163 26.40 8.66 0.78
CA MET A 163 26.86 9.59 -0.24
C MET A 163 28.38 9.78 -0.08
N PRO A 164 29.22 8.90 -0.65
CA PRO A 164 30.67 9.06 -0.61
C PRO A 164 31.16 10.32 -1.35
N SER A 165 30.37 10.81 -2.32
CA SER A 165 30.60 12.03 -3.07
C SER A 165 29.26 12.73 -3.35
N ASN A 166 29.31 14.01 -3.70
CA ASN A 166 28.09 14.79 -3.96
C ASN A 166 27.31 14.31 -5.19
N TRP A 167 27.97 13.62 -6.12
CA TRP A 167 27.36 13.18 -7.38
C TRP A 167 26.81 11.74 -7.32
N PHE A 168 27.11 10.97 -6.27
CA PHE A 168 26.79 9.55 -6.20
C PHE A 168 26.23 9.14 -4.83
N ARG A 169 25.14 8.37 -4.85
CA ARG A 169 24.45 7.88 -3.67
C ARG A 169 24.16 6.38 -3.78
N LEU A 170 24.42 5.68 -2.69
CA LEU A 170 24.12 4.26 -2.49
C LEU A 170 23.05 4.11 -1.43
N ARG A 171 22.06 3.25 -1.67
CA ARG A 171 21.00 2.93 -0.72
C ARG A 171 20.84 1.42 -0.61
N SER A 172 20.63 0.94 0.59
CA SER A 172 20.22 -0.44 0.84
C SER A 172 19.35 -0.47 2.08
N GLY A 173 18.34 -1.33 2.10
CA GLY A 173 17.49 -1.46 3.27
C GLY A 173 16.78 -2.80 3.32
N ILE A 174 16.58 -3.29 4.53
CA ILE A 174 15.81 -4.50 4.79
C ILE A 174 14.58 -4.16 5.62
N SER A 175 13.51 -4.91 5.44
CA SER A 175 12.34 -4.86 6.32
C SER A 175 11.81 -6.25 6.60
N VAL A 176 11.28 -6.43 7.81
CA VAL A 176 10.65 -7.67 8.28
C VAL A 176 9.28 -7.37 8.89
N GLY A 177 8.32 -8.27 8.66
CA GLY A 177 6.93 -8.14 9.08
C GLY A 177 6.06 -7.29 8.16
N GLY A 178 4.87 -6.93 8.65
CA GLY A 178 3.83 -6.31 7.82
C GLY A 178 3.32 -7.23 6.70
N TYR A 179 2.88 -6.62 5.60
CA TYR A 179 2.30 -7.34 4.45
C TYR A 179 3.32 -8.13 3.61
N ASP A 180 4.61 -7.76 3.67
CA ASP A 180 5.65 -8.29 2.77
C ASP A 180 6.53 -9.39 3.40
N ASP A 181 6.33 -9.73 4.68
CA ASP A 181 7.14 -10.63 5.51
C ASP A 181 8.64 -10.32 5.58
N PHE A 182 9.37 -10.43 4.47
CA PHE A 182 10.76 -10.01 4.32
C PHE A 182 10.95 -9.31 2.97
N ASN A 183 11.57 -8.13 3.00
CA ASN A 183 11.93 -7.38 1.80
C ASN A 183 13.35 -6.84 1.94
N TRP A 184 14.12 -6.92 0.85
CA TRP A 184 15.40 -6.25 0.70
C TRP A 184 15.35 -5.33 -0.51
N ALA A 185 15.69 -4.07 -0.32
CA ALA A 185 15.77 -3.06 -1.36
C ALA A 185 17.21 -2.58 -1.53
N PHE A 186 17.55 -2.22 -2.77
CA PHE A 186 18.80 -1.58 -3.12
C PHE A 186 18.53 -0.38 -4.02
N GLY A 187 19.36 0.66 -3.97
CA GLY A 187 19.20 1.82 -4.82
C GLY A 187 20.51 2.56 -5.10
N LEU A 188 20.53 3.22 -6.25
CA LEU A 188 21.60 4.08 -6.72
C LEU A 188 21.01 5.45 -7.03
N GLY A 189 21.74 6.51 -6.72
CA GLY A 189 21.41 7.88 -7.08
C GLY A 189 22.61 8.55 -7.76
N PHE A 190 22.36 9.31 -8.82
CA PHE A 190 23.36 10.06 -9.56
C PHE A 190 22.87 11.51 -9.73
N ASP A 191 23.64 12.47 -9.24
CA ASP A 191 23.40 13.89 -9.46
C ASP A 191 24.26 14.34 -10.65
N ALA A 192 23.59 14.70 -11.75
CA ALA A 192 24.18 15.21 -12.99
C ALA A 192 24.10 16.74 -13.10
N GLY A 193 23.95 17.45 -11.98
CA GLY A 193 23.89 18.90 -11.87
C GLY A 193 22.46 19.45 -12.03
N ILE A 194 21.90 19.36 -13.24
CA ILE A 194 20.56 19.88 -13.57
C ILE A 194 19.47 18.81 -13.38
N VAL A 195 19.90 17.54 -13.37
CA VAL A 195 19.01 16.38 -13.24
C VAL A 195 19.63 15.38 -12.29
N ASP A 196 18.85 14.94 -11.31
CA ASP A 196 19.13 13.76 -10.50
C ASP A 196 18.44 12.54 -11.10
N PHE A 197 19.12 11.39 -11.08
CA PHE A 197 18.58 10.10 -11.46
C PHE A 197 18.66 9.13 -10.29
N ASP A 198 17.57 8.42 -10.01
CA ASP A 198 17.56 7.32 -9.05
C ASP A 198 17.09 6.03 -9.71
N LEU A 199 17.78 4.95 -9.37
CA LEU A 199 17.41 3.58 -9.72
C LEU A 199 17.21 2.84 -8.40
N ALA A 200 16.09 2.15 -8.24
CA ALA A 200 15.83 1.36 -7.04
C ALA A 200 15.20 0.01 -7.40
N THR A 201 15.52 -0.98 -6.57
CA THR A 201 14.92 -2.30 -6.60
C THR A 201 14.20 -2.56 -5.28
N ALA A 202 13.08 -3.28 -5.35
CA ALA A 202 12.40 -3.85 -4.21
C ALA A 202 12.32 -5.38 -4.40
N TYR A 203 12.19 -6.11 -3.30
CA TYR A 203 12.17 -7.57 -3.29
C TYR A 203 13.43 -8.18 -3.92
N THR A 204 14.59 -7.56 -3.65
CA THR A 204 15.88 -7.93 -4.24
C THR A 204 16.27 -9.37 -3.92
N ASN A 205 15.82 -9.87 -2.76
CA ASN A 205 15.92 -11.27 -2.38
C ASN A 205 15.27 -12.23 -3.37
N SER A 206 14.22 -11.83 -4.08
CA SER A 206 13.58 -12.66 -5.11
C SER A 206 14.52 -12.94 -6.29
N TYR A 207 15.42 -12.02 -6.66
CA TYR A 207 16.39 -12.25 -7.75
C TYR A 207 17.37 -13.38 -7.42
N PHE A 208 17.63 -13.62 -6.14
CA PHE A 208 18.56 -14.67 -5.68
C PHE A 208 17.86 -16.00 -5.35
N ASN A 209 16.52 -16.01 -5.29
CA ASN A 209 15.72 -17.17 -4.89
C ASN A 209 15.24 -18.04 -6.09
N GLY A 210 15.81 -17.85 -7.28
CA GLY A 210 15.57 -18.69 -8.46
C GLY A 210 14.07 -18.87 -8.78
N ASN A 211 13.63 -20.13 -8.90
CA ASN A 211 12.24 -20.49 -9.25
C ASN A 211 11.19 -20.20 -8.15
N SER A 212 11.60 -19.69 -6.98
CA SER A 212 10.69 -19.33 -5.88
C SER A 212 10.44 -17.82 -5.75
N ALA A 213 10.89 -17.04 -6.74
CA ALA A 213 10.64 -15.60 -6.81
C ALA A 213 9.13 -15.32 -6.87
N LYS A 214 8.62 -14.55 -5.88
CA LYS A 214 7.20 -14.19 -5.80
C LYS A 214 6.90 -12.78 -6.33
N ARG A 215 7.86 -11.87 -6.26
CA ARG A 215 7.70 -10.44 -6.57
C ARG A 215 8.99 -9.85 -7.12
N ILE A 216 8.88 -8.93 -8.08
CA ILE A 216 9.96 -8.14 -8.64
C ILE A 216 9.51 -6.68 -8.60
N GLY A 217 10.35 -5.78 -8.09
CA GLY A 217 10.06 -4.35 -8.07
C GLY A 217 11.25 -3.55 -8.59
N LEU A 218 10.99 -2.67 -9.56
CA LEU A 218 11.97 -1.76 -10.14
C LEU A 218 11.37 -0.35 -10.19
N ALA A 219 12.16 0.65 -9.84
CA ALA A 219 11.79 2.05 -9.92
C ALA A 219 12.91 2.86 -10.57
N ILE A 220 12.52 3.76 -11.45
CA ILE A 220 13.39 4.77 -12.06
C ILE A 220 12.76 6.11 -11.77
N SER A 221 13.54 7.04 -11.23
CA SER A 221 13.09 8.40 -10.94
C SER A 221 14.08 9.41 -11.50
N SER A 222 13.56 10.56 -11.92
CA SER A 222 14.37 11.69 -12.34
C SER A 222 13.80 12.98 -11.76
N ARG A 223 14.66 13.86 -11.24
CA ARG A 223 14.27 15.15 -10.68
C ARG A 223 15.10 16.26 -11.28
N TRP A 224 14.45 17.31 -11.75
CA TRP A 224 15.12 18.53 -12.20
C TRP A 224 15.45 19.42 -11.00
N THR A 225 16.70 19.88 -10.93
CA THR A 225 17.26 20.69 -9.84
C THR A 225 17.49 22.11 -10.36
N PHE A 226 16.42 22.91 -10.44
CA PHE A 226 16.46 24.33 -10.80
C PHE A 226 15.90 25.21 -9.67
#